data_AF-A0A349QXD5-F1
#
_entry.id   AF-A0A349QXD5-F1
#
_cell.length_a   1.000
_cell.length_b   1.000
_cell.length_c   1.000
_cell.angle_alpha   90.00
_cell.angle_beta   90.00
_cell.angle_gamma   90.00
#
_symmetry.space_group_name_H-M   'P 1'
#
loop_
_entity.id
_entity.type
_entity.pdbx_description
1 polymer ?
#
loop_
_entity_poly.entity_id
_entity_poly.type
_entity_poly.pdbx_seq_one_letter_code
_entity_poly.pdbx_strand_id
1 'polypeptide(L)' 'VVNDDDGFEFVGYDTLTAVTEVIKYRKVVAKNKEQFQLVLSVSPFYAEGGGQVGDSGELVSEETGEKIYITDTKKE' A
#
# COMPACT_ATOMS: atom_id res chain seq x y z
N VAL A 1 8.68 21.13 13.99
CA VAL A 1 7.65 20.15 13.60
C VAL A 1 7.92 19.84 12.15
N VAL A 2 8.49 18.67 11.86
CA VAL A 2 8.78 18.25 10.49
C VAL A 2 7.46 17.72 9.96
N ASN A 3 6.80 18.50 9.10
CA ASN A 3 5.71 17.99 8.29
C ASN A 3 6.34 17.09 7.23
N ASP A 4 6.35 15.79 7.50
CA ASP A 4 6.68 14.72 6.57
C ASP A 4 5.44 14.40 5.73
N ASP A 5 4.76 15.43 5.22
CA ASP A 5 3.53 15.30 4.45
C ASP A 5 3.89 15.02 2.99
N ASP A 6 4.51 13.85 2.74
CA ASP A 6 4.81 13.33 1.41
C ASP A 6 3.54 12.69 0.82
N GLY A 7 2.41 13.42 0.85
CA GLY A 7 1.14 13.02 0.24
C GLY A 7 0.56 11.67 0.70
N PHE A 8 0.97 11.15 1.86
CA PHE A 8 0.52 9.89 2.44
C PHE A 8 -0.35 10.12 3.69
N GLU A 9 -1.55 9.54 3.70
CA GLU A 9 -2.48 9.53 4.83
C GLU A 9 -2.81 8.10 5.26
N PHE A 10 -2.70 7.82 6.56
CA PHE A 10 -3.10 6.54 7.13
C PHE A 10 -4.49 6.64 7.79
N VAL A 11 -5.44 5.83 7.30
CA VAL A 11 -6.86 5.86 7.74
C VAL A 11 -7.32 4.54 8.39
N GLY A 12 -6.41 3.59 8.60
CA GLY A 12 -6.70 2.24 9.10
C GLY A 12 -7.16 2.17 10.56
N TYR A 13 -7.25 3.31 11.26
CA TYR A 13 -7.91 3.40 12.56
C TYR A 13 -9.44 3.46 12.42
N ASP A 14 -9.93 4.05 11.34
CA ASP A 14 -11.35 4.38 11.15
C ASP A 14 -12.00 3.49 10.07
N THR A 15 -11.27 3.18 9.00
CA THR A 15 -11.79 2.43 7.85
C THR A 15 -10.88 1.29 7.43
N LEU A 16 -11.49 0.23 6.88
CA LEU A 16 -10.79 -0.90 6.27
C LEU A 16 -10.64 -0.77 4.74
N THR A 17 -11.22 0.30 4.17
CA THR A 17 -11.24 0.59 2.74
C THR A 17 -11.07 2.09 2.53
N ALA A 18 -10.33 2.48 1.50
CA ALA A 18 -10.15 3.88 1.11
C ALA A 18 -10.01 3.99 -0.40
N VAL A 19 -10.44 5.13 -0.95
CA VAL A 19 -10.07 5.55 -2.30
C VAL A 19 -8.68 6.16 -2.22
N THR A 20 -7.80 5.77 -3.13
CA THR A 20 -6.40 6.20 -3.12
C THR A 20 -5.85 6.28 -4.54
N GLU A 21 -4.73 6.99 -4.68
CA GLU A 21 -3.95 7.06 -5.90
C GLU A 21 -2.58 6.42 -5.69
N VAL A 22 -1.97 5.89 -6.75
CA VAL A 22 -0.58 5.41 -6.72
C VAL A 22 0.35 6.59 -6.97
N ILE A 23 1.07 7.01 -5.93
CA ILE A 23 1.98 8.18 -6.02
C ILE A 23 3.37 7.80 -6.49
N LYS A 24 3.84 6.58 -6.18
CA LYS A 24 5.12 6.02 -6.64
C LYS A 24 4.98 4.52 -6.86
N TYR A 25 5.80 3.98 -7.75
CA TYR A 25 5.93 2.54 -7.90
C TYR A 25 7.36 2.16 -8.24
N ARG A 26 7.74 0.93 -7.88
CA ARG A 26 9.00 0.33 -8.34
C ARG A 26 8.81 -1.15 -8.63
N LYS A 27 9.50 -1.60 -9.68
CA LYS A 27 9.65 -3.02 -9.98
C LYS A 27 10.82 -3.58 -9.19
N VAL A 28 10.59 -4.69 -8.49
CA VAL A 28 11.59 -5.40 -7.70
C VAL A 28 11.72 -6.83 -8.23
N VAL A 29 12.94 -7.28 -8.48
CA VAL A 29 13.20 -8.67 -8.87
C VAL A 29 13.82 -9.38 -7.68
N ALA A 30 13.09 -10.32 -7.08
CA ALA A 30 13.53 -11.08 -5.93
C ALA A 30 13.37 -12.58 -6.20
N LYS A 31 14.41 -13.37 -5.98
CA LYS A 31 14.39 -14.85 -6.14
C LYS A 31 13.82 -15.31 -7.51
N ASN A 32 14.20 -14.63 -8.60
CA ASN A 32 13.69 -14.86 -9.97
C ASN A 32 12.16 -14.64 -10.13
N LYS A 33 11.53 -13.90 -9.22
CA LYS A 33 10.16 -13.43 -9.35
C LYS A 33 10.15 -11.92 -9.46
N GLU A 34 9.33 -11.42 -10.38
CA GLU A 34 9.06 -9.99 -10.50
C GLU A 34 7.93 -9.62 -9.53
N GLN A 35 8.16 -8.57 -8.75
CA GLN A 35 7.20 -8.00 -7.81
C GLN A 35 7.12 -6.50 -8.07
N PHE A 36 5.98 -5.92 -7.73
CA PHE A 36 5.76 -4.48 -7.77
C PHE A 36 5.51 -3.99 -6.37
N GLN A 37 6.14 -2.87 -6.02
CA GLN A 37 5.87 -2.14 -4.79
C GLN A 37 5.21 -0.83 -5.19
N LEU A 38 4.06 -0.56 -4.58
CA LEU A 38 3.24 0.61 -4.83
C LEU A 38 3.23 1.46 -3.57
N VAL A 39 3.31 2.77 -3.75
CA VAL A 39 3.13 3.76 -2.69
C VAL A 39 1.81 4.44 -2.96
N LEU A 40 0.92 4.38 -1.97
CA LEU A 40 -0.43 4.90 -2.05
C LEU A 40 -0.49 6.28 -1.38
N SER A 41 -1.36 7.17 -1.83
CA SER A 41 -1.60 8.45 -1.14
C SER A 41 -2.46 8.28 0.12
N VAL A 42 -3.35 7.30 0.16
CA VAL A 42 -4.16 6.98 1.34
C VAL A 42 -4.17 5.48 1.54
N SER A 43 -3.93 4.99 2.75
CA SER A 43 -3.90 3.56 3.03
C SER A 43 -4.58 3.20 4.34
N PRO A 44 -5.50 2.22 4.35
CA PRO A 44 -5.99 1.61 5.58
C PRO A 44 -5.07 0.46 6.06
N PHE A 45 -4.07 0.05 5.28
CA PHE A 45 -3.25 -1.13 5.57
C PHE A 45 -2.15 -0.84 6.59
N TYR A 46 -2.11 -1.62 7.68
CA TYR A 46 -1.01 -1.59 8.63
C TYR A 46 0.25 -2.20 7.99
N ALA A 47 1.34 -1.44 8.05
CA ALA A 47 2.65 -1.94 7.63
C ALA A 47 3.21 -2.95 8.65
N GLU A 48 3.99 -3.91 8.14
CA GLU A 48 4.78 -4.85 8.94
C GLU A 48 5.61 -4.10 10.01
N GLY A 49 5.55 -4.55 11.26
CA GLY A 49 6.21 -3.88 12.37
C GLY A 49 6.00 -4.57 13.72
N GLY A 50 6.94 -4.39 14.65
CA GLY A 50 6.83 -4.94 16.00
C GLY A 50 6.77 -6.47 16.10
N GLY A 51 7.24 -7.18 15.06
CA GLY A 51 7.13 -8.64 14.94
C GLY A 51 5.81 -9.14 14.35
N GLN A 52 4.92 -8.23 13.92
CA GLN A 52 3.69 -8.55 13.22
C GLN A 52 3.88 -8.46 11.71
N VAL A 53 3.21 -9.37 10.99
CA VAL A 53 3.13 -9.36 9.53
C VAL A 53 2.19 -8.24 9.10
N GLY A 54 2.54 -7.50 8.04
CA GLY A 54 1.71 -6.42 7.53
C GLY A 54 0.40 -6.90 6.91
N ASP A 55 -0.55 -5.99 6.75
CA ASP A 55 -1.83 -6.32 6.18
C ASP A 55 -1.72 -6.74 4.71
N SER A 56 -2.66 -7.59 4.30
CA SER A 56 -2.89 -8.01 2.91
C SER A 56 -4.28 -7.56 2.48
N GLY A 57 -4.49 -7.42 1.18
CA GLY A 57 -5.78 -6.96 0.64
C GLY A 57 -5.83 -6.92 -0.87
N GLU A 58 -6.71 -6.07 -1.40
CA GLU A 58 -6.87 -5.87 -2.84
C GLU A 58 -6.97 -4.38 -3.17
N LEU A 59 -6.37 -3.99 -4.29
CA LEU A 59 -6.66 -2.74 -4.99
C LEU A 59 -7.59 -3.07 -6.14
N VAL A 60 -8.67 -2.31 -6.26
CA VAL A 60 -9.64 -2.45 -7.35
C VAL A 60 -9.66 -1.15 -8.13
N SER A 61 -9.40 -1.21 -9.44
CA SER A 61 -9.55 -0.05 -10.31
C SER A 61 -11.03 0.32 -10.42
N GLU A 62 -11.40 1.55 -10.07
CA GLU A 62 -12.78 2.03 -10.22
C GLU A 62 -13.23 2.10 -11.69
N GLU A 63 -12.30 2.33 -12.62
CA GLU A 63 -12.60 2.43 -14.05
C GLU A 63 -12.79 1.07 -14.72
N THR A 64 -11.91 0.11 -14.44
CA THR A 64 -11.88 -1.18 -15.16
C THR A 64 -12.41 -2.35 -14.34
N GLY A 65 -12.52 -2.20 -13.02
CA GLY A 65 -12.80 -3.30 -12.10
C GLY A 65 -11.65 -4.31 -11.96
N GLU A 66 -10.48 -4.03 -12.53
CA GLU A 66 -9.31 -4.90 -12.42
C GLU A 66 -8.83 -4.95 -10.96
N LYS A 67 -8.46 -6.15 -10.50
CA LYS A 67 -8.02 -6.41 -9.14
C LYS A 67 -6.54 -6.72 -9.08
N ILE A 68 -5.82 -6.03 -8.20
CA ILE A 68 -4.43 -6.29 -7.85
C ILE A 68 -4.38 -6.73 -6.40
N TYR A 69 -3.81 -7.90 -6.13
CA TYR A 69 -3.68 -8.40 -4.77
C TYR A 69 -2.45 -7.81 -4.08
N ILE A 70 -2.66 -7.22 -2.90
CA ILE A 70 -1.61 -6.79 -1.98
C ILE A 70 -1.24 -8.00 -1.12
N THR A 71 -0.01 -8.48 -1.27
CA THR A 71 0.48 -9.65 -0.54
C THR A 71 1.23 -9.31 0.75
N ASP A 72 1.70 -8.07 0.88
CA ASP A 72 2.47 -7.59 2.03
C ASP A 72 2.48 -6.06 2.03
N THR A 73 2.47 -5.46 3.21
CA THR A 73 2.52 -4.00 3.39
C THR A 73 3.73 -3.65 4.25
N LYS A 74 4.58 -2.73 3.77
CA LYS A 74 5.79 -2.27 4.48
C LYS A 74 5.82 -0.75 4.52
N LYS A 75 6.46 -0.19 5.54
CA LYS A 75 6.78 1.25 5.58
C LYS A 75 7.85 1.53 4.54
N GLU A 76 7.61 2.51 3.66
CA GLU A 76 8.61 2.99 2.70
C GLU A 76 9.81 3.64 3.39
#